data_AF-A0A6I1I3V9-F1
#
_entry.id   AF-A0A6I1I3V9-F1
#
_cell.length_a   1.000
_cell.length_b   1.000
_cell.length_c   1.000
_cell.angle_alpha   90.00
_cell.angle_beta   90.00
_cell.angle_gamma   90.00
#
_symmetry.space_group_name_H-M   'P 1'
#
loop_
_entity.id
_entity.type
_entity.pdbx_description
1 polymer ?
#
loop_
_entity_poly.entity_id
_entity_poly.type
_entity_poly.pdbx_seq_one_letter_code
_entity_poly.pdbx_strand_id
1 'polypeptide(L)'
;MTPAVRRPTPLTLVSGGRAAGREAAIARALPPDQPAAVILEGLADGNGILADLAEQVSPSSSFPLQLLRIAPGCLCCSGNLVLRVTLNRLLRHPPALLFISLADASHIEQLRTWLTASPYDALLALQADMVVS
;
A
#
# COMPACT_ATOMS: atom_id res chain seq x y z
N MET A 1 9.06 -30.73 -7.76
CA MET A 1 8.70 -29.58 -6.91
C MET A 1 8.69 -28.36 -7.80
N THR A 2 7.55 -28.04 -8.41
CA THR A 2 7.39 -26.87 -9.28
C THR A 2 7.54 -25.62 -8.42
N PRO A 3 8.44 -24.68 -8.74
CA PRO A 3 8.45 -23.41 -8.04
C PRO A 3 7.08 -22.77 -8.25
N ALA A 4 6.36 -22.50 -7.17
CA ALA A 4 5.12 -21.74 -7.24
C ALA A 4 5.47 -20.40 -7.90
N VAL A 5 4.95 -20.16 -9.10
CA VAL A 5 5.13 -18.90 -9.82
C VAL A 5 4.50 -17.82 -8.94
N ARG A 6 5.33 -17.06 -8.23
CA ARG A 6 4.86 -15.92 -7.44
C ARG A 6 4.28 -14.91 -8.41
N ARG A 7 2.96 -14.72 -8.35
CA ARG A 7 2.31 -13.67 -9.14
C ARG A 7 2.73 -12.31 -8.57
N PRO A 8 2.98 -11.30 -9.42
CA PRO A 8 3.23 -9.95 -8.96
C PRO A 8 2.07 -9.45 -8.10
N THR A 9 2.37 -8.77 -7.01
CA THR A 9 1.36 -8.17 -6.12
C THR A 9 0.76 -6.95 -6.81
N PRO A 10 -0.56 -6.93 -7.05
CA PRO A 10 -1.25 -5.74 -7.56
C PRO A 10 -1.04 -4.57 -6.61
N LEU A 11 -0.58 -3.44 -7.16
CA LEU A 11 -0.26 -2.23 -6.42
C LEU A 11 -1.09 -1.07 -6.95
N THR A 12 -1.85 -0.43 -6.06
CA THR A 12 -2.63 0.77 -6.38
C THR A 12 -2.06 1.98 -5.63
N LEU A 13 -1.74 3.05 -6.35
CA LEU A 13 -1.40 4.34 -5.75
C LEU A 13 -2.68 5.12 -5.46
N VAL A 14 -2.79 5.68 -4.26
CA VAL A 14 -3.95 6.45 -3.81
C VAL A 14 -3.50 7.88 -3.51
N SER A 15 -4.15 8.88 -4.09
CA SER A 15 -3.75 10.28 -3.93
C SER A 15 -4.95 11.23 -3.92
N GLY A 16 -4.72 12.50 -3.60
CA GLY A 16 -5.77 13.51 -3.50
C GLY A 16 -6.52 13.50 -2.16
N GLY A 17 -7.46 14.43 -2.02
CA GLY A 17 -8.32 14.59 -0.84
C GLY A 17 -7.57 14.71 0.49
N ARG A 18 -8.31 14.55 1.60
CA ARG A 18 -7.76 14.42 2.96
C ARG A 18 -7.38 12.97 3.26
N ALA A 19 -6.56 12.73 4.29
CA ALA A 19 -6.14 11.36 4.63
C ALA A 19 -7.34 10.48 4.96
N ALA A 20 -8.33 11.00 5.69
CA ALA A 20 -9.58 10.27 5.96
C ALA A 20 -10.33 9.85 4.68
N GLY A 21 -10.32 10.67 3.63
CA GLY A 21 -10.96 10.34 2.35
C GLY A 21 -10.24 9.21 1.63
N ARG A 22 -8.89 9.23 1.63
CA ARG A 22 -8.08 8.14 1.07
C ARG A 22 -8.24 6.83 1.84
N GLU A 23 -8.21 6.89 3.17
CA GLU A 23 -8.43 5.70 4.01
C GLU A 23 -9.82 5.09 3.78
N ALA A 24 -10.87 5.92 3.66
CA ALA A 24 -12.22 5.45 3.35
C ALA A 24 -12.34 4.85 1.94
N ALA A 25 -11.68 5.44 0.93
CA ALA A 25 -11.67 4.91 -0.42
C ALA A 25 -10.97 3.55 -0.50
N ILE A 26 -9.84 3.40 0.21
CA ILE A 26 -9.13 2.13 0.34
C ILE A 26 -10.02 1.11 1.06
N ALA A 27 -10.62 1.48 2.20
CA ALA A 27 -11.51 0.60 2.96
C ALA A 27 -12.64 0.00 2.11
N ARG A 28 -13.20 0.79 1.18
CA ARG A 28 -14.24 0.33 0.25
C ARG A 28 -13.71 -0.56 -0.88
N ALA A 29 -12.43 -0.44 -1.22
CA ALA A 29 -11.78 -1.23 -2.26
C ALA A 29 -11.13 -2.53 -1.73
N LEU A 30 -10.99 -2.67 -0.41
CA LEU A 30 -10.46 -3.87 0.22
C LEU A 30 -11.44 -5.04 0.06
N PRO A 31 -11.03 -6.17 -0.54
CA PRO A 31 -11.82 -7.39 -0.51
C PRO A 31 -11.80 -8.02 0.89
N PRO A 32 -12.92 -8.58 1.36
CA PRO A 32 -13.00 -9.20 2.68
C PRO A 32 -12.20 -10.51 2.81
N ASP A 33 -11.97 -11.21 1.70
CA ASP A 33 -11.44 -12.58 1.69
C ASP A 33 -10.00 -12.69 1.14
N GLN A 34 -9.23 -11.61 1.15
CA GLN A 34 -7.84 -11.63 0.66
C GLN A 34 -6.91 -10.83 1.57
N PRO A 35 -5.66 -11.31 1.78
CA PRO A 35 -4.70 -10.56 2.58
C PRO A 35 -4.32 -9.30 1.82
N ALA A 36 -4.46 -8.16 2.47
CA ALA A 36 -4.16 -6.87 1.87
C ALA A 36 -3.18 -6.11 2.75
N ALA A 37 -2.37 -5.27 2.13
CA ALA A 37 -1.52 -4.34 2.85
C ALA A 37 -1.77 -2.92 2.39
N VAL A 38 -1.71 -1.99 3.33
CA VAL A 38 -1.91 -0.57 3.09
C VAL A 38 -0.76 0.20 3.70
N ILE A 39 -0.04 0.95 2.87
CA ILE A 39 1.00 1.89 3.28
C ILE A 39 0.41 3.29 3.21
N LEU A 40 0.37 3.99 4.34
CA LEU A 40 -0.15 5.34 4.45
C LEU A 40 0.99 6.32 4.70
N GLU A 41 1.14 7.30 3.82
CA GLU A 41 2.01 8.45 4.07
C GLU A 41 1.34 9.47 4.99
N GLY A 42 2.11 9.94 5.95
CA GLY A 42 1.74 11.01 6.85
C GLY A 42 1.06 10.55 8.14
N LEU A 43 0.60 11.54 8.90
CA LEU A 43 -0.10 11.32 10.14
C LEU A 43 -1.56 10.94 9.85
N ALA A 44 -2.15 10.16 10.75
CA ALA A 44 -3.58 9.89 10.71
C ALA A 44 -4.36 11.19 10.98
N ASP A 45 -5.42 11.45 10.22
CA ASP A 45 -6.34 12.56 10.48
C ASP A 45 -7.28 12.30 11.68
N GLY A 46 -6.93 11.35 12.56
CA GLY A 46 -7.74 10.93 13.71
C GLY A 46 -8.93 10.02 13.36
N ASN A 47 -9.18 9.76 12.06
CA ASN A 47 -10.21 8.82 11.63
C ASN A 47 -9.57 7.46 11.35
N GLY A 48 -9.79 6.51 12.26
CA GLY A 48 -9.12 5.22 12.29
C GLY A 48 -9.76 4.14 11.43
N ILE A 49 -10.54 4.45 10.39
CA ILE A 49 -11.36 3.45 9.66
C ILE A 49 -10.56 2.19 9.29
N LEU A 50 -9.35 2.36 8.75
CA LEU A 50 -8.50 1.21 8.40
C LEU A 50 -7.85 0.55 9.62
N ALA A 51 -7.58 1.30 10.69
CA ALA A 51 -7.09 0.75 11.95
C ALA A 51 -8.19 -0.09 12.62
N ASP A 52 -9.43 0.42 12.68
CA ASP A 52 -10.60 -0.28 13.19
C ASP A 52 -10.88 -1.55 12.38
N LEU A 53 -10.75 -1.48 11.05
CA LEU A 53 -10.86 -2.67 10.19
C LEU A 53 -9.74 -3.69 10.47
N ALA A 54 -8.49 -3.23 10.64
CA ALA A 54 -7.38 -4.11 10.96
C ALA A 54 -7.54 -4.78 12.34
N GLU A 55 -8.17 -4.11 13.31
CA GLU A 55 -8.50 -4.66 14.61
C GLU A 55 -9.70 -5.63 14.57
N GLN A 56 -10.69 -5.37 13.71
CA GLN A 56 -11.86 -6.24 13.50
C GLN A 56 -11.51 -7.54 12.77
N VAL A 57 -10.47 -7.54 11.94
CA VAL A 57 -9.93 -8.75 11.34
C VAL A 57 -9.26 -9.56 12.46
N SER A 58 -10.02 -10.50 13.01
CA SER A 58 -9.59 -11.39 14.10
C SER A 58 -8.20 -11.97 13.83
N PRO A 59 -7.31 -12.13 14.84
CA PRO A 59 -5.96 -12.66 14.66
C PRO A 59 -5.94 -14.12 14.13
N SER A 60 -7.08 -14.80 14.10
CA SER A 60 -7.31 -16.11 13.50
C SER A 60 -7.88 -16.07 12.07
N SER A 61 -8.08 -14.89 11.50
CA SER A 61 -8.51 -14.73 10.10
C SER A 61 -7.39 -15.21 9.17
N SER A 62 -7.76 -15.99 8.16
CA SER A 62 -6.82 -16.41 7.10
C SER A 62 -6.38 -15.25 6.20
N PHE A 63 -6.95 -14.06 6.37
CA PHE A 63 -6.78 -12.91 5.49
C PHE A 63 -6.40 -11.64 6.28
N PRO A 64 -5.15 -11.52 6.77
CA PRO A 64 -4.73 -10.37 7.55
C PRO A 64 -4.69 -9.08 6.72
N LEU A 65 -5.20 -7.98 7.31
CA LEU A 65 -4.99 -6.62 6.80
C LEU A 65 -3.78 -6.00 7.49
N GLN A 66 -2.72 -5.71 6.73
CA GLN A 66 -1.51 -5.09 7.27
C GLN A 66 -1.49 -3.59 7.01
N LEU A 67 -1.64 -2.79 8.07
CA LEU A 67 -1.56 -1.33 7.99
C LEU A 67 -0.17 -0.83 8.42
N LEU A 68 0.49 -0.07 7.54
CA LEU A 68 1.79 0.53 7.79
C LEU A 68 1.71 2.04 7.59
N ARG A 69 2.19 2.83 8.55
CA ARG A 69 2.28 4.29 8.43
C ARG A 69 3.74 4.71 8.28
N ILE A 70 4.00 5.62 7.35
CA ILE A 70 5.32 6.19 7.06
C ILE A 70 5.22 7.72 7.16
N ALA A 71 6.26 8.39 7.66
CA ALA A 71 6.28 9.85 7.78
C ALA A 71 6.17 10.56 6.40
N PRO A 72 5.63 11.80 6.35
CA PRO A 72 5.56 12.58 5.11
C PRO A 72 6.94 12.78 4.45
N GLY A 73 6.99 12.75 3.12
CA GLY A 73 8.21 13.02 2.34
C GLY A 73 9.19 11.84 2.26
N CYS A 74 8.89 10.74 2.95
CA CYS A 74 9.70 9.51 2.88
C CYS A 74 9.38 8.64 1.67
N LEU A 75 8.27 8.87 0.96
CA LEU A 75 7.87 8.05 -0.18
C LEU A 75 8.46 8.53 -1.52
N CYS A 76 8.68 9.83 -1.67
CA CYS A 76 8.91 10.47 -2.97
C CYS A 76 10.36 10.95 -3.26
N CYS A 77 11.24 11.06 -2.26
CA CYS A 77 12.55 11.74 -2.39
C CYS A 77 13.76 10.79 -2.23
N SER A 78 14.99 11.35 -2.18
CA SER A 78 16.27 10.67 -1.85
C SER A 78 16.23 9.78 -0.58
N GLY A 79 15.16 9.89 0.22
CA GLY A 79 14.87 9.13 1.43
C GLY A 79 13.90 7.94 1.28
N ASN A 80 13.59 7.47 0.06
CA ASN A 80 12.79 6.24 -0.20
C ASN A 80 13.43 4.96 0.41
N LEU A 81 14.43 5.08 1.29
CA LEU A 81 14.91 3.97 2.11
C LEU A 81 13.79 3.37 2.96
N VAL A 82 12.92 4.20 3.56
CA VAL A 82 11.85 3.69 4.43
C VAL A 82 10.84 2.89 3.61
N LEU A 83 10.36 3.42 2.49
CA LEU A 83 9.44 2.70 1.61
C LEU A 83 10.12 1.48 0.94
N ARG A 84 11.39 1.57 0.53
CA ARG A 84 12.17 0.41 0.07
C ARG A 84 12.24 -0.70 1.11
N VAL A 85 12.62 -0.39 2.35
CA VAL A 85 12.74 -1.39 3.43
C VAL A 85 11.36 -1.96 3.75
N THR A 86 10.34 -1.12 3.75
CA THR A 86 8.95 -1.51 3.99
C THR A 86 8.46 -2.49 2.92
N LEU A 87 8.60 -2.15 1.64
CA LEU A 87 8.26 -3.03 0.52
C LEU A 87 9.07 -4.31 0.55
N ASN A 88 10.39 -4.24 0.74
CA ASN A 88 11.21 -5.45 0.81
C ASN A 88 10.81 -6.37 1.97
N ARG A 89 10.39 -5.81 3.11
CA ARG A 89 9.88 -6.58 4.24
C ARG A 89 8.53 -7.20 3.95
N LEU A 90 7.64 -6.44 3.34
CA LEU A 90 6.28 -6.86 2.96
C LEU A 90 6.32 -7.94 1.87
N LEU A 91 7.15 -7.78 0.84
CA LEU A 91 7.27 -8.72 -0.29
C LEU A 91 7.95 -10.05 0.09
N ARG A 92 8.52 -10.18 1.30
CA ARG A 92 8.91 -11.50 1.82
C ARG A 92 7.70 -12.40 2.01
N HIS A 93 6.58 -11.83 2.46
CA HIS A 93 5.26 -12.46 2.58
C HIS A 93 4.24 -11.63 1.79
N PRO A 94 4.27 -11.72 0.44
CA PRO A 94 3.54 -10.80 -0.40
C PRO A 94 2.03 -10.90 -0.13
N PRO A 95 1.34 -9.77 0.10
CA PRO A 95 -0.11 -9.75 0.21
C PRO A 95 -0.73 -10.03 -1.16
N ALA A 96 -2.02 -10.30 -1.18
CA ALA A 96 -2.77 -10.40 -2.43
C ALA A 96 -3.00 -9.04 -3.08
N LEU A 97 -3.01 -7.95 -2.28
CA LEU A 97 -3.21 -6.57 -2.74
C LEU A 97 -2.39 -5.60 -1.92
N LEU A 98 -1.86 -4.55 -2.57
CA LEU A 98 -1.14 -3.47 -1.93
C LEU A 98 -1.71 -2.11 -2.33
N PHE A 99 -1.97 -1.25 -1.35
CA PHE A 99 -2.33 0.14 -1.54
C PHE A 99 -1.24 1.04 -0.95
N ILE A 100 -0.84 2.08 -1.68
CA ILE A 100 0.06 3.13 -1.17
C ILE A 100 -0.66 4.46 -1.27
N SER A 101 -1.07 5.00 -0.12
CA SER A 101 -1.68 6.33 -0.02
C SER A 101 -0.60 7.39 0.15
N LEU A 102 -0.56 8.31 -0.80
CA LEU A 102 0.32 9.46 -0.84
C LEU A 102 -0.38 10.67 -0.23
N ALA A 103 0.27 11.34 0.71
CA ALA A 103 -0.21 12.61 1.26
C ALA A 103 0.06 13.74 0.27
N ASP A 104 1.18 13.66 -0.45
CA ASP A 104 1.56 14.58 -1.50
C ASP A 104 1.86 13.82 -2.80
N ALA A 105 1.11 14.13 -3.86
CA ALA A 105 1.24 13.52 -5.17
C ALA A 105 2.22 14.25 -6.09
N SER A 106 2.91 15.30 -5.63
CA SER A 106 3.82 16.13 -6.44
C SER A 106 4.87 15.34 -7.21
N HIS A 107 5.27 14.16 -6.71
CA HIS A 107 6.28 13.29 -7.31
C HIS A 107 5.76 11.88 -7.63
N ILE A 108 4.44 11.72 -7.86
CA ILE A 108 3.83 10.41 -8.12
C ILE A 108 4.44 9.70 -9.33
N GLU A 109 4.80 10.43 -10.39
CA GLU A 109 5.41 9.85 -11.59
C GLU A 109 6.82 9.31 -11.35
N GLN A 110 7.60 9.97 -10.48
CA GLN A 110 8.91 9.48 -10.08
C GLN A 110 8.79 8.21 -9.23
N LEU A 111 7.82 8.19 -8.31
CA LEU A 111 7.52 7.01 -7.51
C LEU A 111 7.07 5.84 -8.40
N ARG A 112 6.17 6.09 -9.36
CA ARG A 112 5.72 5.11 -10.35
C ARG A 112 6.89 4.52 -11.12
N THR A 113 7.75 5.38 -11.68
CA THR A 113 8.93 4.95 -12.43
C THR A 113 9.81 4.00 -11.61
N TRP A 114 10.01 4.32 -10.33
CA TRP A 114 10.78 3.49 -9.42
C TRP A 114 10.08 2.16 -9.06
N LEU A 115 8.76 2.16 -8.85
CA LEU A 115 7.96 0.95 -8.58
C LEU A 115 7.86 0.02 -9.78
N THR A 116 8.01 0.55 -11.00
CA THR A 116 8.05 -0.23 -12.25
C THR A 116 9.48 -0.57 -12.69
N ALA A 117 10.50 -0.17 -11.93
CA ALA A 117 11.88 -0.51 -12.22
C ALA A 117 12.31 -1.79 -11.48
N SER A 118 13.37 -2.43 -11.97
CA SER A 118 13.96 -3.59 -11.31
C SER A 118 14.41 -3.26 -9.87
N PRO A 119 14.15 -4.15 -8.88
CA PRO A 119 13.57 -5.49 -8.99
C PRO A 119 12.03 -5.55 -8.80
N TYR A 120 11.36 -4.40 -8.69
CA TYR A 120 9.94 -4.34 -8.37
C TYR A 120 9.04 -4.65 -9.56
N ASP A 121 9.53 -4.45 -10.78
CA ASP A 121 8.90 -4.87 -12.03
C ASP A 121 8.44 -6.34 -12.05
N ALA A 122 9.20 -7.24 -11.42
CA ALA A 122 8.86 -8.66 -11.30
C ALA A 122 7.98 -8.99 -10.08
N LEU A 123 7.89 -8.07 -9.11
CA LEU A 123 7.24 -8.32 -7.81
C LEU A 123 5.91 -7.58 -7.67
N LEU A 124 5.73 -6.46 -8.37
CA LEU A 124 4.58 -5.57 -8.29
C LEU A 124 3.94 -5.43 -9.67
N ALA A 125 2.61 -5.46 -9.70
CA ALA A 125 1.83 -5.12 -10.88
C ALA A 125 1.10 -3.81 -10.63
N LEU A 126 1.65 -2.70 -11.13
CA LEU A 126 1.02 -1.40 -10.99
C LEU A 126 -0.37 -1.38 -11.64
N GLN A 127 -1.39 -0.98 -10.88
CA GLN A 127 -2.77 -0.85 -11.32
C GLN A 127 -3.12 0.62 -11.58
N ALA A 128 -4.34 0.87 -12.05
CA ALA A 128 -4.85 2.23 -12.21
C ALA A 128 -4.87 2.97 -10.86
N ASP A 129 -4.39 4.21 -10.86
CA ASP A 129 -4.36 5.03 -9.65
C ASP A 129 -5.78 5.35 -9.17
N MET A 130 -5.92 5.47 -7.86
CA MET A 130 -7.13 5.93 -7.21
C MET A 130 -6.96 7.39 -6.78
N VAL A 131 -7.73 8.29 -7.39
CA VAL A 131 -7.74 9.72 -7.04
C VAL A 131 -8.98 10.02 -6.21
N VAL A 132 -8.78 10.57 -5.02
CA VAL A 132 -9.85 11.01 -4.12
C VAL A 132 -10.03 12.52 -4.28
N SER A 133 -11.27 12.95 -4.51
CA SER A 133 -11.67 14.37 -4.60
C SER A 133 -12.08 14.93 -3.24
#